data_AF-A0A087NF50-F1
#
_entry.id   AF-A0A087NF50-F1
#
_cell.length_a   1.000
_cell.length_b   1.000
_cell.length_c   1.000
_cell.angle_alpha   90.00
_cell.angle_beta   90.00
_cell.angle_gamma   90.00
#
_symmetry.space_group_name_H-M   'P 1'
#
loop_
_entity.id
_entity.type
_entity.pdbx_description
1 polymer ?
#
loop_
_entity_poly.entity_id
_entity_poly.type
_entity_poly.pdbx_seq_one_letter_code
_entity_poly.pdbx_strand_id
1 'polypeptide(L)'
;MVAVDPSGTKGDGGGDDIGIVVAALGVDGRAYVLQDATCQLSPEGWGRRAVDMYHRWDADRIVGEKNFGGDMVRFTVSTADKKAAYKDVNATRGKVVRAEPISALYEQGKVSHCDIFADLEDQMCNMTAGGYVGENSPDRADALVWALTELMLGKGSYNMDALL
;
A
#
# COMPACT_ATOMS: atom_id res chain seq x y z
N MET A 1 5.85 -3.11 7.31
CA MET A 1 5.19 -1.82 7.01
C MET A 1 3.74 -2.06 6.61
N VAL A 2 2.86 -1.10 6.85
CA VAL A 2 1.45 -1.12 6.38
C VAL A 2 1.23 0.02 5.39
N ALA A 3 0.57 -0.25 4.26
CA ALA A 3 0.13 0.78 3.32
C ALA A 3 -1.39 0.82 3.28
N VAL A 4 -1.95 2.03 3.19
CA VAL A 4 -3.39 2.29 3.17
C VAL A 4 -3.74 3.15 1.97
N ASP A 5 -4.70 2.70 1.17
CA ASP A 5 -5.29 3.43 0.05
C ASP A 5 -6.82 3.42 0.18
N PRO A 6 -7.44 4.48 0.72
CA PRO A 6 -8.89 4.57 0.77
C PRO A 6 -9.44 4.98 -0.60
N SER A 7 -10.60 4.44 -0.97
CA SER A 7 -11.31 4.90 -2.16
C SER A 7 -11.59 6.41 -2.12
N GLY A 8 -11.61 7.03 -3.30
CA GLY A 8 -11.91 8.46 -3.47
C GLY A 8 -13.40 8.76 -3.72
N THR A 9 -14.26 7.76 -3.81
CA THR A 9 -15.67 7.90 -4.18
C THR A 9 -16.57 8.10 -2.96
N LYS A 10 -17.59 8.96 -3.14
CA LYS A 10 -18.62 9.17 -2.12
C LYS A 10 -19.53 7.94 -2.12
N GLY A 11 -19.50 7.20 -1.01
CA GLY A 11 -20.28 6.00 -0.79
C GLY A 11 -21.75 6.12 -1.22
N ASP A 12 -22.13 5.24 -2.15
CA ASP A 12 -23.48 5.02 -2.64
C ASP A 12 -24.15 3.79 -1.97
N GLY A 13 -23.66 3.39 -0.80
CA GLY A 13 -24.34 2.47 0.12
C GLY A 13 -23.78 1.04 0.13
N GLY A 14 -22.92 0.71 -0.83
CA GLY A 14 -21.85 -0.28 -0.62
C GLY A 14 -20.63 0.46 -0.06
N GLY A 15 -19.96 -0.09 0.96
CA GLY A 15 -18.69 0.50 1.37
C GLY A 15 -17.67 0.23 0.27
N ASP A 16 -17.04 1.28 -0.26
CA ASP A 16 -15.91 1.08 -1.17
C ASP A 16 -14.77 0.35 -0.43
N ASP A 17 -13.93 -0.35 -1.20
CA ASP A 17 -12.75 -1.02 -0.65
C ASP A 17 -11.74 0.03 -0.14
N ILE A 18 -11.26 -0.20 1.07
CA ILE A 18 -10.12 0.51 1.67
C ILE A 18 -8.95 -0.44 1.63
N GLY A 19 -8.09 -0.26 0.62
CA GLY A 19 -6.90 -1.08 0.43
C GLY A 19 -5.99 -0.98 1.65
N ILE A 20 -5.72 -2.11 2.30
CA ILE A 20 -4.75 -2.19 3.41
C ILE A 20 -3.83 -3.37 3.14
N VAL A 21 -2.56 -3.10 2.85
CA VAL A 21 -1.57 -4.14 2.54
C VAL A 21 -0.41 -4.08 3.52
N VAL A 22 -0.03 -5.24 4.04
CA VAL A 22 1.17 -5.41 4.86
C VAL A 22 2.28 -6.00 4.00
N ALA A 23 3.43 -5.35 3.98
CA ALA A 23 4.61 -5.86 3.30
C ALA A 23 5.88 -5.63 4.13
N ALA A 24 6.90 -6.45 3.87
CA ALA A 24 8.21 -6.37 4.51
C ALA A 24 9.36 -6.51 3.51
N LEU A 25 10.51 -5.95 3.86
CA LEU A 25 11.78 -6.20 3.17
C LEU A 25 12.51 -7.33 3.90
N GLY A 26 12.80 -8.42 3.18
CA GLY A 26 13.58 -9.54 3.70
C GLY A 26 15.06 -9.20 3.78
N VAL A 27 15.78 -9.95 4.63
CA VAL A 27 17.23 -9.85 4.79
C VAL A 27 18.01 -10.22 3.52
N ASP A 28 17.35 -10.89 2.56
CA ASP A 28 17.86 -11.26 1.25
C ASP A 28 17.63 -10.20 0.18
N GLY A 29 17.08 -9.05 0.55
CA GLY A 29 16.80 -7.93 -0.36
C GLY A 29 15.57 -8.15 -1.25
N ARG A 30 14.70 -9.11 -0.93
CA ARG A 30 13.39 -9.30 -1.59
C ARG A 30 12.27 -8.67 -0.77
N ALA A 31 11.19 -8.28 -1.42
CA ALA A 31 9.97 -7.86 -0.74
C ALA A 31 8.99 -9.01 -0.58
N TYR A 32 8.28 -9.02 0.54
CA TYR A 32 7.27 -10.02 0.88
C TYR A 32 5.95 -9.34 1.18
N VAL A 33 4.91 -9.71 0.44
CA VAL A 33 3.52 -9.31 0.73
C VAL A 33 3.00 -10.28 1.76
N LEU A 34 2.77 -9.78 2.98
CA LEU A 34 2.47 -10.59 4.15
C LEU A 34 0.98 -10.75 4.37
N GLN A 35 0.19 -9.74 4.03
CA GLN A 35 -1.26 -9.77 4.24
C GLN A 35 -1.99 -8.72 3.39
N ASP A 36 -3.10 -9.13 2.77
CA ASP A 36 -4.17 -8.24 2.35
C ASP A 36 -5.21 -8.13 3.49
N ALA A 37 -5.34 -6.94 4.06
CA ALA A 37 -6.26 -6.62 5.16
C ALA A 37 -7.38 -5.65 4.74
N THR A 38 -7.63 -5.53 3.43
CA THR A 38 -8.64 -4.64 2.86
C THR A 38 -10.01 -4.78 3.54
N CYS A 39 -10.72 -3.67 3.68
CA CYS A 39 -12.06 -3.61 4.30
C CYS A 39 -13.01 -2.68 3.56
N GLN A 40 -14.29 -2.92 3.80
CA GLN A 40 -15.39 -1.97 3.59
C GLN A 40 -15.90 -1.52 4.97
N LEU A 41 -15.20 -0.57 5.61
CA LEU A 41 -15.52 -0.08 6.95
C LEU A 41 -15.62 1.44 6.99
N SER A 42 -16.23 1.99 8.04
CA SER A 42 -16.19 3.43 8.31
C SER A 42 -14.74 3.91 8.54
N PRO A 43 -14.46 5.23 8.45
CA PRO A 43 -13.16 5.80 8.81
C PRO A 43 -12.58 5.26 10.13
N GLU A 44 -13.37 5.28 11.20
CA GLU A 44 -12.95 4.72 12.49
C GLU A 44 -12.58 3.23 12.39
N GLY A 45 -13.38 2.43 11.68
CA GLY A 45 -13.20 0.99 11.55
C GLY A 45 -11.95 0.61 10.76
N TRP A 46 -11.72 1.20 9.58
CA TRP A 46 -10.51 0.89 8.80
C TRP A 46 -9.26 1.52 9.41
N GLY A 47 -9.39 2.69 10.07
CA GLY A 47 -8.28 3.30 10.83
C GLY A 47 -7.79 2.37 11.94
N ARG A 48 -8.73 1.78 12.68
CA ARG A 48 -8.39 0.78 13.69
C ARG A 48 -7.74 -0.46 13.08
N ARG A 49 -8.27 -0.96 11.96
CA ARG A 49 -7.69 -2.12 11.27
C ARG A 49 -6.25 -1.87 10.82
N ALA A 50 -5.95 -0.70 10.24
CA ALA A 50 -4.60 -0.35 9.83
C ALA A 50 -3.61 -0.34 11.01
N VAL A 51 -4.04 0.22 12.16
CA VAL A 51 -3.27 0.22 13.41
C VAL A 51 -3.11 -1.18 13.99
N ASP A 52 -4.16 -2.02 13.95
CA ASP A 52 -4.06 -3.41 14.41
C ASP A 52 -3.05 -4.20 13.56
N MET A 53 -3.00 -3.96 12.23
CA MET A 53 -1.98 -4.56 11.37
C MET A 53 -0.58 -4.02 11.66
N TYR A 54 -0.46 -2.73 11.97
CA TYR A 54 0.80 -2.10 12.35
C TYR A 54 1.39 -2.77 13.59
N HIS A 55 0.59 -2.98 14.63
CA HIS A 55 1.02 -3.64 15.87
C HIS A 55 1.22 -5.15 15.69
N ARG A 56 0.32 -5.83 14.98
CA ARG A 56 0.38 -7.29 14.77
C ARG A 56 1.66 -7.73 14.07
N TRP A 57 2.10 -6.94 13.10
CA TRP A 57 3.27 -7.24 12.27
C TRP A 57 4.53 -6.50 12.70
N ASP A 58 4.51 -5.82 13.85
CA ASP A 58 5.61 -4.97 14.34
C ASP A 58 6.16 -4.04 13.23
N ALA A 59 5.23 -3.40 12.51
CA ALA A 59 5.58 -2.62 11.34
C ALA A 59 6.33 -1.34 11.73
N ASP A 60 7.34 -0.94 10.95
CA ASP A 60 8.07 0.31 11.20
C ASP A 60 7.20 1.57 11.05
N ARG A 61 6.19 1.52 10.16
CA ARG A 61 5.29 2.63 9.84
C ARG A 61 4.05 2.18 9.08
N ILE A 62 3.08 3.09 9.07
CA ILE A 62 1.94 3.14 8.15
C ILE A 62 2.22 4.21 7.08
N VAL A 63 1.90 3.93 5.83
CA VAL A 63 1.98 4.90 4.72
C VAL A 63 0.61 5.05 4.07
N GLY A 64 0.31 6.25 3.57
CA GLY A 64 -0.94 6.51 2.85
C GLY A 64 -0.85 7.74 1.96
N GLU A 65 -1.57 7.71 0.84
CA GLU A 65 -1.57 8.80 -0.12
C GLU A 65 -2.22 10.06 0.46
N LYS A 66 -1.54 11.19 0.28
CA LYS A 66 -2.09 12.50 0.59
C LYS A 66 -3.02 12.94 -0.54
N ASN A 67 -4.32 12.78 -0.33
CA ASN A 67 -5.33 13.27 -1.25
C ASN A 67 -5.49 14.81 -1.20
N PHE A 68 -5.93 15.41 -2.31
CA PHE A 68 -6.26 16.84 -2.41
C PHE A 68 -7.43 17.16 -1.47
N GLY A 69 -7.13 17.83 -0.36
CA GLY A 69 -8.06 18.08 0.75
C GLY A 69 -7.45 17.83 2.13
N GLY A 70 -6.34 17.10 2.19
CA GLY A 70 -5.39 17.05 3.30
C GLY A 70 -5.83 16.29 4.55
N ASP A 71 -5.07 15.25 4.91
CA ASP A 71 -5.04 14.56 6.20
C ASP A 71 -6.10 13.51 6.51
N MET A 72 -7.05 13.14 5.64
CA MET A 72 -8.03 12.09 6.02
C MET A 72 -7.36 10.79 6.48
N VAL A 73 -6.34 10.29 5.77
CA VAL A 73 -5.65 9.06 6.17
C VAL A 73 -4.88 9.24 7.48
N ARG A 74 -4.01 10.24 7.52
CA ARG A 74 -3.23 10.61 8.70
C ARG A 74 -4.11 10.82 9.93
N PHE A 75 -5.20 11.56 9.80
CA PHE A 75 -6.14 11.87 10.87
C PHE A 75 -6.83 10.62 11.38
N THR A 76 -7.28 9.77 10.46
CA THR A 76 -8.00 8.53 10.81
C THR A 76 -7.09 7.56 11.55
N VAL A 77 -5.86 7.36 11.07
CA VAL A 77 -4.84 6.55 11.75
C VAL A 77 -4.47 7.15 13.11
N SER A 78 -4.21 8.46 13.18
CA SER A 78 -3.85 9.16 14.43
C SER A 78 -4.98 9.16 15.47
N THR A 79 -6.24 9.13 15.02
CA THR A 79 -7.41 8.97 15.91
C THR A 79 -7.43 7.58 16.54
N ALA A 80 -7.07 6.54 15.78
CA ALA A 80 -6.97 5.17 16.28
C ALA A 80 -5.74 4.95 17.19
N ASP A 81 -4.58 5.52 16.83
CA ASP A 81 -3.37 5.51 17.65
C ASP A 81 -2.45 6.69 17.31
N LYS A 82 -2.32 7.63 18.25
CA LYS A 82 -1.46 8.83 18.11
C LYS A 82 0.04 8.51 18.10
N LYS A 83 0.46 7.32 18.52
CA LYS A 83 1.87 6.91 18.58
C LYS A 83 2.29 6.11 17.34
N ALA A 84 1.35 5.62 16.55
CA ALA A 84 1.67 4.88 15.33
C ALA A 84 2.46 5.76 14.36
N ALA A 85 3.63 5.28 13.92
CA ALA A 85 4.45 6.01 12.98
C ALA A 85 3.75 6.09 11.62
N TYR A 86 3.52 7.30 11.10
CA TYR A 86 2.80 7.51 9.85
C TYR A 86 3.56 8.44 8.89
N LYS A 87 3.65 8.07 7.61
CA LYS A 87 4.26 8.86 6.55
C LYS A 87 3.27 9.11 5.40
N ASP A 88 3.14 10.37 4.99
CA ASP A 88 2.43 10.70 3.76
C ASP A 88 3.26 10.33 2.54
N VAL A 89 2.61 9.73 1.55
CA VAL A 89 3.13 9.61 0.18
C VAL A 89 2.28 10.48 -0.75
N ASN A 90 2.86 10.96 -1.85
CA ASN A 90 2.14 11.81 -2.80
C ASN A 90 2.27 11.20 -4.20
N ALA A 91 1.16 10.97 -4.89
CA ALA A 91 1.23 10.63 -6.30
C ALA A 91 1.57 11.88 -7.13
N THR A 92 2.68 11.81 -7.86
CA THR A 92 3.04 12.82 -8.88
C THR A 92 2.79 12.31 -10.30
N ARG A 93 2.39 11.03 -10.42
CA ARG A 93 2.17 10.32 -11.68
C ARG A 93 0.93 9.44 -11.54
N GLY A 94 0.28 9.10 -12.66
CA GLY A 94 -0.89 8.23 -12.68
C GLY A 94 -0.59 6.81 -12.19
N LYS A 95 -1.65 6.09 -11.78
CA LYS A 95 -1.59 4.75 -11.15
C LYS A 95 -0.73 3.75 -11.94
N VAL A 96 -0.93 3.67 -13.26
CA VAL A 96 -0.16 2.76 -14.15
C VAL A 96 1.35 3.06 -14.10
N VAL A 97 1.73 4.34 -14.19
CA VAL A 97 3.14 4.75 -14.17
C VAL A 97 3.78 4.51 -12.80
N ARG A 98 3.00 4.57 -11.71
CA ARG A 98 3.48 4.18 -10.38
C ARG A 98 3.67 2.68 -10.26
N ALA A 99 2.84 1.87 -10.92
CA ALA A 99 2.90 0.41 -10.86
C ALA A 99 4.03 -0.20 -11.71
N GLU A 100 4.44 0.45 -12.79
CA GLU A 100 5.50 -0.02 -13.70
C GLU A 100 6.81 -0.46 -12.99
N PRO A 101 7.44 0.34 -12.11
CA PRO A 101 8.67 -0.12 -11.45
C PRO A 101 8.43 -1.30 -10.52
N ILE A 102 7.21 -1.47 -10.02
CA ILE A 102 6.85 -2.60 -9.16
C ILE A 102 6.64 -3.87 -9.99
N SER A 103 6.01 -3.78 -11.16
CA SER A 103 5.89 -4.94 -12.07
C SER A 103 7.27 -5.45 -12.50
N ALA A 104 8.22 -4.55 -12.75
CA ALA A 104 9.61 -4.92 -13.04
C ALA A 104 10.29 -5.69 -11.88
N LEU A 105 9.96 -5.37 -10.61
CA LEU A 105 10.45 -6.13 -9.46
C LEU A 105 9.83 -7.53 -9.39
N TYR A 106 8.54 -7.68 -9.73
CA TYR A 106 7.90 -8.99 -9.86
C TYR A 106 8.55 -9.84 -10.96
N GLU A 107 8.79 -9.27 -12.14
CA GLU A 107 9.45 -9.95 -13.27
C GLU A 107 10.87 -10.42 -12.93
N GLN A 108 11.61 -9.64 -12.11
CA GLN A 108 12.92 -10.01 -11.60
C GLN A 108 12.87 -11.06 -10.47
N GLY A 109 11.67 -11.48 -10.06
CA GLY A 109 11.46 -12.39 -8.94
C GLY A 109 11.86 -11.77 -7.60
N LYS A 110 11.83 -10.45 -7.45
CA LYS A 110 12.20 -9.75 -6.20
C LYS A 110 11.03 -9.54 -5.23
N VAL A 111 9.81 -9.87 -5.65
CA VAL A 111 8.62 -9.79 -4.80
C VAL A 111 7.99 -11.18 -4.67
N SER A 112 7.46 -11.51 -3.51
CA SER A 112 6.76 -12.77 -3.27
C SER A 112 5.55 -12.56 -2.35
N HIS A 113 4.45 -13.26 -2.63
CA HIS A 113 3.29 -13.30 -1.74
C HIS A 113 3.46 -14.46 -0.76
N CYS A 114 3.23 -14.20 0.54
CA CYS A 114 3.36 -15.21 1.58
C CYS A 114 2.10 -16.07 1.77
N ASP A 115 1.00 -15.71 1.09
CA ASP A 115 -0.24 -16.45 1.03
C ASP A 115 -0.94 -16.17 -0.31
N ILE A 116 -2.09 -16.80 -0.54
CA ILE A 116 -2.97 -16.50 -1.68
C ILE A 116 -3.82 -15.30 -1.32
N PHE A 117 -3.66 -14.20 -2.06
CA PHE A 117 -4.44 -12.98 -1.89
C PHE A 117 -5.32 -12.74 -3.12
N ALA A 118 -6.29 -13.62 -3.35
CA ALA A 118 -7.04 -13.68 -4.62
C ALA A 118 -7.61 -12.32 -5.09
N ASP A 119 -8.31 -11.58 -4.23
CA ASP A 119 -8.88 -10.28 -4.61
C ASP A 119 -7.80 -9.24 -4.99
N LEU A 120 -6.67 -9.24 -4.27
CA LEU A 120 -5.54 -8.37 -4.57
C LEU A 120 -4.86 -8.80 -5.89
N GLU A 121 -4.66 -10.09 -6.08
CA GLU A 121 -4.05 -10.68 -7.28
C GLU A 121 -4.92 -10.44 -8.52
N ASP A 122 -6.24 -10.50 -8.38
CA ASP A 122 -7.20 -10.14 -9.42
C ASP A 122 -7.09 -8.66 -9.79
N GLN A 123 -7.01 -7.75 -8.81
CA GLN A 123 -6.76 -6.34 -9.09
C GLN A 123 -5.40 -6.10 -9.78
N MET A 124 -4.36 -6.85 -9.39
CA MET A 124 -3.06 -6.79 -10.05
C MET A 124 -3.14 -7.25 -11.52
N CYS A 125 -3.84 -8.36 -11.80
CA CYS A 125 -4.05 -8.87 -13.16
C CYS A 125 -4.84 -7.90 -14.05
N ASN A 126 -5.74 -7.12 -13.44
CA ASN A 126 -6.54 -6.11 -14.13
C ASN A 126 -5.83 -4.76 -14.34
N MET A 127 -4.61 -4.59 -13.83
CA MET A 127 -3.79 -3.41 -14.08
C MET A 127 -3.04 -3.56 -15.41
N THR A 128 -3.45 -2.79 -16.42
CA THR A 128 -2.85 -2.82 -17.76
C THR A 128 -2.06 -1.56 -18.07
N ALA A 129 -1.24 -1.60 -19.12
CA ALA A 129 -0.55 -0.41 -19.63
C ALA A 129 -1.51 0.71 -20.08
N GLY A 130 -2.77 0.37 -20.43
CA GLY A 130 -3.81 1.32 -20.80
C GLY A 130 -4.62 1.88 -19.63
N GLY A 131 -4.39 1.38 -18.41
CA GLY A 131 -5.21 1.70 -17.24
C GLY A 131 -5.69 0.45 -16.50
N TYR A 132 -6.46 0.67 -15.45
CA TYR A 132 -7.13 -0.40 -14.73
C TYR A 132 -8.42 -0.83 -15.47
N VAL A 133 -8.63 -2.14 -15.61
CA VAL A 133 -9.81 -2.73 -16.25
C VAL A 133 -10.66 -3.40 -15.18
N GLY A 134 -11.64 -2.67 -14.64
CA GLY A 134 -12.59 -3.16 -13.65
C GLY A 134 -13.59 -2.08 -13.26
N GLU A 135 -14.68 -2.47 -12.58
CA GLU A 135 -15.77 -1.54 -12.23
C GLU A 135 -15.36 -0.56 -11.11
N ASN A 136 -14.48 -0.98 -10.19
CA ASN A 136 -14.09 -0.21 -9.01
C ASN A 136 -12.64 0.29 -9.11
N SER A 137 -12.22 1.15 -8.17
CA SER A 137 -10.82 1.56 -8.06
C SER A 137 -9.93 0.38 -7.63
N PRO A 138 -8.67 0.28 -8.10
CA PRO A 138 -7.74 -0.78 -7.71
C PRO A 138 -7.08 -0.53 -6.36
N ASP A 139 -7.87 -0.24 -5.33
CA ASP A 139 -7.38 0.28 -4.04
C ASP A 139 -6.42 -0.71 -3.34
N ARG A 140 -6.60 -2.02 -3.52
CA ARG A 140 -5.70 -3.05 -2.97
C ARG A 140 -4.36 -3.04 -3.69
N ALA A 141 -4.39 -3.00 -5.02
CA ALA A 141 -3.18 -2.97 -5.83
C ALA A 141 -2.43 -1.64 -5.64
N ASP A 142 -3.12 -0.51 -5.45
CA ASP A 142 -2.51 0.77 -5.13
C ASP A 142 -1.84 0.76 -3.75
N ALA A 143 -2.50 0.21 -2.72
CA ALA A 143 -1.88 0.02 -1.41
C ALA A 143 -0.62 -0.86 -1.50
N LEU A 144 -0.66 -1.96 -2.28
CA LEU A 144 0.51 -2.80 -2.55
C LEU A 144 1.63 -2.03 -3.25
N VAL A 145 1.32 -1.25 -4.29
CA VAL A 145 2.30 -0.42 -5.01
C VAL A 145 2.95 0.58 -4.07
N TRP A 146 2.19 1.22 -3.19
CA TRP A 146 2.73 2.12 -2.17
C TRP A 146 3.67 1.39 -1.21
N ALA A 147 3.27 0.21 -0.74
CA ALA A 147 4.09 -0.57 0.18
C ALA A 147 5.43 -0.98 -0.46
N LEU A 148 5.39 -1.52 -1.67
CA LEU A 148 6.58 -2.00 -2.35
C LEU A 148 7.47 -0.84 -2.81
N THR A 149 6.88 0.29 -3.21
CA THR A 149 7.64 1.50 -3.56
C THR A 149 8.44 1.98 -2.34
N GLU A 150 7.82 2.11 -1.18
CA GLU A 150 8.50 2.60 0.02
C GLU A 150 9.58 1.63 0.53
N LEU A 151 9.38 0.32 0.39
CA LEU A 151 10.37 -0.69 0.83
C LEU A 151 11.55 -0.85 -0.14
N MET A 152 11.28 -0.83 -1.45
CA MET A 152 12.25 -1.24 -2.46
C MET A 152 12.87 -0.06 -3.23
N LEU A 153 12.15 1.07 -3.30
CA LEU A 153 12.54 2.26 -4.07
C LEU A 153 12.68 3.50 -3.17
N GLY A 154 12.07 3.47 -1.98
CA GLY A 154 12.12 4.52 -0.98
C GLY A 154 13.49 4.57 -0.31
N LYS A 155 14.21 5.68 -0.56
CA LYS A 155 15.60 5.91 -0.15
C LYS A 155 16.58 4.90 -0.79
N GLY A 156 17.08 5.28 -1.95
CA GLY A 156 18.45 4.94 -2.31
C GLY A 156 19.39 5.48 -1.24
N SER A 157 19.70 4.69 -0.21
CA SER A 157 21.03 4.75 0.37
C SER A 157 21.95 4.23 -0.71
N TYR A 158 22.49 5.14 -1.53
CA TYR A 158 23.79 4.87 -2.14
C TYR A 158 24.72 4.57 -0.98
N ASN A 159 25.02 3.28 -0.79
CA ASN A 159 26.11 2.89 0.08
C ASN A 159 27.39 3.29 -0.64
N MET A 160 27.85 4.53 -0.40
CA MET A 160 29.11 5.05 -0.93
C MET A 160 30.31 4.23 -0.43
N ASP A 161 30.11 3.36 0.57
CA ASP A 161 31.15 2.45 1.07
C ASP A 161 31.36 1.22 0.16
N ALA A 162 30.57 1.05 -0.90
CA ALA A 162 30.78 0.01 -1.92
C ALA A 162 31.65 0.49 -3.11
N LEU A 163 32.19 1.72 -3.07
CA LEU A 163 33.05 2.30 -4.10
C LEU A 163 34.41 2.80 -3.58
N LEU A 164 34.82 2.38 -2.38
CA LEU A 164 36.18 2.55 -1.83
C LEU A 164 36.76 1.19 -1.45
#